data_AF-A0A0Q7EP94-F1
#
_entry.id   AF-A0A0Q7EP94-F1
#
_cell.length_a   1.000
_cell.length_b   1.000
_cell.length_c   1.000
_cell.angle_alpha   90.00
_cell.angle_beta   90.00
_cell.angle_gamma   90.00
#
_symmetry.space_group_name_H-M   'P 1'
#
loop_
_entity.id
_entity.type
_entity.pdbx_description
1 polymer ?
#
loop_
_entity_poly.entity_id
_entity_poly.type
_entity_poly.pdbx_seq_one_letter_code
_entity_poly.pdbx_strand_id
1 'polypeptide(L)'
;MYRFMKLLLSAVLVLAALQSPAVLAQDVAPLVMVPDHPVGVPVSGCFRANQNLYGPYRLTFCLERRGTYQVRGGGVSCDGRLTWRTSGRDIIVDLQRASCNRGRAWERASMDCRNYGGLLGTIGRVIVGQSPRIRTLRCTYHPTVRGERPRTFTATRN
;
A
#
# COMPACT_ATOMS: atom_id res chain seq x y z
N MET A 1 -56.56 51.88 9.62
CA MET A 1 -55.09 51.75 9.66
C MET A 1 -54.58 50.32 9.91
N TYR A 2 -55.29 49.43 10.62
CA TYR A 2 -54.83 48.05 10.92
C TYR A 2 -54.87 47.03 9.76
N ARG A 3 -55.57 47.30 8.65
CA ARG A 3 -55.63 46.37 7.49
C ARG A 3 -54.43 46.50 6.54
N PHE A 4 -53.90 47.72 6.35
CA PHE A 4 -52.71 47.95 5.53
C PHE A 4 -51.43 47.40 6.20
N MET A 5 -51.36 47.43 7.53
CA MET A 5 -50.20 46.92 8.27
C MET A 5 -50.08 45.38 8.22
N LYS A 6 -51.20 44.65 8.09
CA LYS A 6 -51.20 43.19 7.93
C LYS A 6 -50.70 42.73 6.56
N LEU A 7 -50.96 43.50 5.50
CA LEU A 7 -50.50 43.17 4.14
C LEU A 7 -48.98 43.36 4.00
N LEU A 8 -48.42 44.38 4.65
CA LEU A 8 -46.97 44.62 4.66
C LEU A 8 -46.20 43.54 5.43
N LEU A 9 -46.73 43.05 6.56
CA LEU A 9 -46.10 41.97 7.32
C LEU A 9 -46.13 40.61 6.59
N SER A 10 -47.20 40.30 5.85
CA SER A 10 -47.27 39.06 5.07
C SER A 10 -46.37 39.08 3.83
N ALA A 11 -46.15 40.24 3.22
CA ALA A 11 -45.24 40.37 2.06
C ALA A 11 -43.77 40.17 2.45
N VAL A 12 -43.34 40.67 3.62
CA VAL A 12 -41.96 40.52 4.10
C VAL A 12 -41.64 39.07 4.48
N LEU A 13 -42.61 38.31 5.01
CA LEU A 13 -42.41 36.90 5.36
C LEU A 13 -42.26 35.99 4.14
N VAL A 14 -42.89 36.32 3.01
CA VAL A 14 -42.73 35.56 1.76
C VAL A 14 -41.39 35.87 1.08
N LEU A 15 -40.90 37.12 1.16
CA LEU A 15 -39.58 37.48 0.63
C LEU A 15 -38.40 36.91 1.44
N ALA A 16 -38.58 36.63 2.73
CA ALA A 16 -37.53 36.00 3.56
C ALA A 16 -37.36 34.49 3.27
N ALA A 17 -38.38 33.82 2.73
CA ALA A 17 -38.30 32.38 2.41
C ALA A 17 -37.58 32.09 1.07
N LEU A 18 -37.34 33.10 0.23
CA LEU A 18 -36.71 32.95 -1.08
C LEU A 18 -35.17 33.06 -1.04
N GLN A 19 -34.57 33.27 0.13
CA GLN A 19 -33.11 33.41 0.29
C GLN A 19 -32.44 32.11 0.76
N SER A 20 -32.95 30.96 0.33
CA SER A 20 -32.24 29.70 0.54
C SER A 20 -30.93 29.75 -0.28
N PRO A 21 -29.74 29.66 0.33
CA PRO A 21 -28.54 29.44 -0.46
C PRO A 21 -28.73 28.10 -1.17
N ALA A 22 -28.81 28.13 -2.49
CA ALA A 22 -28.71 26.93 -3.30
C ALA A 22 -27.33 26.33 -2.98
N VAL A 23 -27.31 25.28 -2.16
CA VAL A 23 -26.16 24.43 -2.00
C VAL A 23 -25.93 23.86 -3.39
N LEU A 24 -24.93 24.40 -4.10
CA LEU A 24 -24.39 23.81 -5.31
C LEU A 24 -23.93 22.42 -4.88
N ALA A 25 -24.79 21.43 -5.08
CA ALA A 25 -24.38 20.04 -5.15
C ALA A 25 -23.37 20.02 -6.29
N GLN A 26 -22.08 20.12 -5.93
CA GLN A 26 -21.02 19.84 -6.84
C GLN A 26 -21.33 18.43 -7.36
N ASP A 27 -21.62 18.34 -8.65
CA ASP A 27 -21.59 17.08 -9.39
C ASP A 27 -20.20 16.49 -9.16
N VAL A 28 -20.07 15.75 -8.06
CA VAL A 28 -19.06 14.75 -7.89
C VAL A 28 -19.51 13.68 -8.85
N ALA A 29 -19.14 13.87 -10.13
CA ALA A 29 -19.14 12.80 -11.10
C ALA A 29 -18.51 11.62 -10.37
N PRO A 30 -19.22 10.49 -10.19
CA PRO A 30 -18.60 9.35 -9.55
C PRO A 30 -17.38 9.04 -10.38
N LEU A 31 -16.19 9.24 -9.80
CA LEU A 31 -14.93 8.80 -10.37
C LEU A 31 -15.05 7.29 -10.47
N VAL A 32 -15.52 6.82 -11.62
CA VAL A 32 -15.55 5.40 -11.95
C VAL A 32 -14.08 5.00 -12.08
N MET A 33 -13.57 4.31 -11.06
CA MET A 33 -12.29 3.62 -11.18
C MET A 33 -12.45 2.55 -12.25
N VAL A 34 -12.03 2.87 -13.48
CA VAL A 34 -11.88 1.90 -14.56
C VAL A 34 -10.67 1.03 -14.22
N PRO A 35 -10.84 -0.29 -14.00
CA PRO A 35 -9.71 -1.18 -13.75
C PRO A 35 -9.06 -1.52 -15.09
N ASP A 36 -8.28 -0.59 -15.65
CA ASP A 36 -7.51 -0.86 -16.88
C ASP A 36 -6.24 -1.69 -16.63
N HIS A 37 -6.00 -2.12 -15.39
CA HIS A 37 -4.95 -3.07 -15.05
C HIS A 37 -5.54 -4.22 -14.23
N PRO A 38 -5.14 -5.48 -14.49
CA PRO A 38 -5.70 -6.63 -13.80
C PRO A 38 -5.63 -6.37 -12.30
N VAL A 39 -6.79 -6.41 -11.65
CA VAL A 39 -7.06 -6.00 -10.27
C VAL A 39 -6.06 -6.68 -9.32
N GLY A 40 -4.91 -6.05 -9.14
CA GLY A 40 -3.87 -6.49 -8.24
C GLY A 40 -4.30 -6.14 -6.84
N VAL A 41 -4.29 -7.11 -5.93
CA VAL A 41 -4.47 -6.85 -4.50
C VAL A 41 -3.48 -5.74 -4.12
N PRO A 42 -3.89 -4.68 -3.40
CA PRO A 42 -2.96 -3.64 -2.98
C PRO A 42 -1.92 -4.23 -2.02
N VAL A 43 -0.73 -4.54 -2.55
CA VAL A 43 0.42 -5.11 -1.81
C VAL A 43 1.28 -4.00 -1.19
N SER A 44 0.74 -2.80 -1.01
CA SER A 44 1.53 -1.70 -0.50
C SER A 44 1.82 -1.83 1.00
N GLY A 45 3.02 -1.41 1.41
CA GLY A 45 3.44 -1.34 2.80
C GLY A 45 4.80 -1.97 3.07
N CYS A 46 5.23 -1.88 4.32
CA CYS A 46 6.49 -2.42 4.80
C CYS A 46 6.30 -3.80 5.43
N PHE A 47 7.17 -4.73 5.06
CA PHE A 47 7.19 -6.10 5.53
C PHE A 47 8.56 -6.40 6.12
N ARG A 48 8.58 -7.16 7.21
CA ARG A 48 9.78 -7.58 7.89
C ARG A 48 9.89 -9.10 7.87
N ALA A 49 11.04 -9.60 7.45
CA ALA A 49 11.36 -11.02 7.53
C ALA A 49 11.25 -11.48 9.00
N ASN A 50 10.51 -12.58 9.23
CA ASN A 50 10.34 -13.18 10.54
C ASN A 50 11.62 -13.85 11.06
N GLN A 51 12.55 -14.17 10.16
CA GLN A 51 13.79 -14.88 10.41
C GLN A 51 14.99 -14.17 9.78
N ASN A 52 16.19 -14.57 10.20
CA ASN A 52 17.42 -14.10 9.57
C ASN A 52 17.57 -14.77 8.20
N LEU A 53 18.02 -14.00 7.20
CA LEU A 53 18.20 -14.46 5.83
C LEU A 53 19.53 -15.18 5.67
N TYR A 54 20.63 -14.46 5.77
CA TYR A 54 22.00 -15.01 5.74
C TYR A 54 22.73 -14.56 7.01
N GLY A 55 23.34 -15.49 7.73
CA GLY A 55 23.97 -15.20 9.03
C GLY A 55 23.01 -14.48 9.99
N PRO A 56 23.44 -13.39 10.66
CA PRO A 56 22.62 -12.66 11.62
C PRO A 56 21.76 -11.55 10.99
N TYR A 57 21.60 -11.50 9.65
CA TYR A 57 21.01 -10.36 8.96
C TYR A 57 19.51 -10.55 8.72
N ARG A 58 18.72 -9.55 9.16
CA ARG A 58 17.26 -9.51 8.99
C ARG A 58 16.87 -8.40 8.03
N LEU A 59 16.03 -8.74 7.06
CA LEU A 59 15.55 -7.85 6.00
C LEU A 59 14.19 -7.23 6.37
N THR A 60 14.05 -5.94 6.12
CA THR A 60 12.78 -5.22 6.06
C THR A 60 12.67 -4.58 4.69
N PHE A 61 11.51 -4.61 4.04
CA PHE A 61 11.33 -4.03 2.71
C PHE A 61 9.95 -3.38 2.58
N CYS A 62 9.89 -2.25 1.88
CA CYS A 62 8.68 -1.46 1.68
C CYS A 62 8.29 -1.44 0.20
N LEU A 63 7.10 -1.97 -0.09
CA LEU A 63 6.52 -2.03 -1.43
C LEU A 63 5.71 -0.75 -1.69
N GLU A 64 6.44 0.30 -2.04
CA GLU A 64 5.88 1.62 -2.36
C GLU A 64 6.33 2.05 -3.75
N ARG A 65 5.75 3.13 -4.31
CA ARG A 65 6.19 3.69 -5.62
C ARG A 65 7.70 3.93 -5.66
N ARG A 66 8.29 4.28 -4.51
CA ARG A 66 9.72 4.47 -4.30
C ARG A 66 10.23 3.45 -3.28
N GLY A 67 10.23 2.18 -3.65
CA GLY A 67 10.56 1.08 -2.76
C GLY A 67 11.92 1.18 -2.10
N THR A 68 11.99 0.74 -0.85
CA THR A 68 13.19 0.73 -0.02
C THR A 68 13.32 -0.60 0.71
N TYR A 69 14.54 -0.93 1.11
CA TYR A 69 14.79 -2.02 2.03
C TYR A 69 15.86 -1.66 3.05
N GLN A 70 15.86 -2.41 4.15
CA GLN A 70 16.85 -2.30 5.20
C GLN A 70 17.35 -3.69 5.56
N VAL A 71 18.64 -3.80 5.80
CA VAL A 71 19.25 -5.01 6.35
C VAL A 71 19.96 -4.65 7.63
N ARG A 72 19.56 -5.31 8.72
CA ARG A 72 20.07 -5.05 10.07
C ARG A 72 20.51 -6.35 10.72
N GLY A 73 21.60 -6.31 11.49
CA GLY A 73 22.06 -7.45 12.31
C GLY A 73 23.58 -7.64 12.23
N GLY A 74 24.17 -8.33 13.21
CA GLY A 74 25.64 -8.51 13.26
C GLY A 74 26.44 -7.20 13.29
N GLY A 75 25.85 -6.12 13.82
CA GLY A 75 26.42 -4.77 13.80
C GLY A 75 26.43 -4.10 12.41
N VAL A 76 25.75 -4.69 11.43
CA VAL A 76 25.61 -4.15 10.08
C VAL A 76 24.26 -3.47 9.91
N SER A 77 24.28 -2.33 9.22
CA SER A 77 23.12 -1.55 8.83
C SER A 77 23.28 -1.11 7.39
N CYS A 78 22.33 -1.53 6.56
CA CYS A 78 22.22 -1.12 5.16
C CYS A 78 20.83 -0.52 4.95
N ASP A 79 20.76 0.54 4.18
CA ASP A 79 19.52 1.15 3.72
C ASP A 79 19.62 1.27 2.19
N GLY A 80 18.75 0.55 1.49
CA GLY A 80 18.83 0.36 0.05
C GLY A 80 17.51 0.65 -0.66
N ARG A 81 17.57 0.61 -1.98
CA ARG A 81 16.44 0.85 -2.88
C ARG A 81 16.00 -0.47 -3.49
N LEU A 82 14.70 -0.60 -3.73
CA LEU A 82 14.15 -1.71 -4.49
C LEU A 82 13.19 -1.21 -5.55
N THR A 83 12.99 -2.02 -6.58
CA THR A 83 11.84 -1.94 -7.47
C THR A 83 10.98 -3.17 -7.26
N TRP A 84 9.69 -3.06 -7.54
CA TRP A 84 8.79 -4.19 -7.46
C TRP A 84 7.67 -4.05 -8.46
N ARG A 85 7.08 -5.20 -8.80
CA ARG A 85 5.92 -5.29 -9.67
C ARG A 85 5.10 -6.52 -9.30
N THR A 86 3.85 -6.52 -9.69
CA THR A 86 2.98 -7.68 -9.58
C THR A 86 2.87 -8.39 -10.93
N SER A 87 2.76 -9.71 -10.87
CA SER A 87 2.46 -10.56 -12.02
C SER A 87 1.43 -11.59 -11.56
N GLY A 88 0.14 -11.31 -11.76
CA GLY A 88 -0.95 -12.12 -11.22
C GLY A 88 -0.92 -12.14 -9.69
N ARG A 89 -0.60 -13.30 -9.10
CA ARG A 89 -0.49 -13.50 -7.64
C ARG A 89 0.92 -13.34 -7.10
N ASP A 90 1.90 -13.20 -7.99
CA ASP A 90 3.31 -13.09 -7.66
C ASP A 90 3.71 -11.63 -7.53
N ILE A 91 4.54 -11.35 -6.53
CA ILE A 91 5.15 -10.05 -6.27
C ILE A 91 6.64 -10.23 -6.50
N ILE A 92 7.14 -9.62 -7.57
CA ILE A 92 8.54 -9.71 -7.95
C ILE A 92 9.23 -8.46 -7.44
N VAL A 93 10.29 -8.65 -6.66
CA VAL A 93 11.03 -7.58 -6.00
C VAL A 93 12.49 -7.66 -6.40
N ASP A 94 13.05 -6.56 -6.88
CA ASP A 94 14.46 -6.46 -7.26
C ASP A 94 15.16 -5.47 -6.32
N LEU A 95 16.14 -5.97 -5.56
CA LEU A 95 16.96 -5.18 -4.66
C LEU A 95 18.15 -4.61 -5.42
N GLN A 96 18.37 -3.31 -5.29
CA GLN A 96 19.61 -2.69 -5.74
C GLN A 96 20.72 -2.96 -4.72
N ARG A 97 21.96 -3.09 -5.19
CA ARG A 97 23.13 -3.14 -4.30
C ARG A 97 23.16 -1.89 -3.41
N ALA A 98 23.40 -2.06 -2.12
CA ALA A 98 23.49 -0.95 -1.18
C ALA A 98 24.78 -1.04 -0.35
N SER A 99 25.43 0.11 -0.15
CA SER A 99 26.52 0.21 0.81
C SER A 99 25.97 0.13 2.24
N CYS A 100 26.72 -0.55 3.09
CA CYS A 100 26.44 -0.66 4.52
C CYS A 100 27.55 0.01 5.31
N ASN A 101 27.36 0.17 6.61
CA ASN A 101 28.44 0.55 7.50
C ASN A 101 29.61 -0.46 7.49
N ARG A 102 30.77 -0.04 7.99
CA ARG A 102 31.99 -0.87 8.17
C ARG A 102 32.58 -1.43 6.87
N GLY A 103 32.47 -0.68 5.77
CA GLY A 103 33.03 -1.08 4.47
C GLY A 103 32.37 -2.31 3.85
N ARG A 104 31.17 -2.68 4.30
CA ARG A 104 30.40 -3.81 3.77
C ARG A 104 29.34 -3.32 2.79
N ALA A 105 28.82 -4.23 1.97
CA ALA A 105 27.71 -3.96 1.08
C ALA A 105 26.72 -5.12 1.11
N TRP A 106 25.45 -4.81 0.92
CA TRP A 106 24.41 -5.77 0.60
C TRP A 106 24.32 -5.90 -0.91
N GLU A 107 24.29 -7.12 -1.38
CA GLU A 107 24.26 -7.49 -2.78
C GLU A 107 23.00 -7.01 -3.50
N ARG A 108 23.08 -6.97 -4.83
CA ARG A 108 21.87 -6.97 -5.67
C ARG A 108 21.25 -8.37 -5.57
N ALA A 109 19.93 -8.44 -5.53
CA ALA A 109 19.21 -9.72 -5.47
C ALA A 109 17.79 -9.56 -6.03
N SER A 110 17.13 -10.68 -6.31
CA SER A 110 15.69 -10.70 -6.58
C SER A 110 14.96 -11.51 -5.51
N MET A 111 13.68 -11.21 -5.31
CA MET A 111 12.79 -11.97 -4.45
C MET A 111 11.45 -12.21 -5.14
N ASP A 112 10.96 -13.43 -5.02
CA ASP A 112 9.61 -13.80 -5.43
C ASP A 112 8.74 -13.96 -4.19
N CYS A 113 7.75 -13.10 -4.03
CA CYS A 113 6.85 -13.10 -2.89
C CYS A 113 5.42 -13.48 -3.30
N ARG A 114 4.72 -14.20 -2.42
CA ARG A 114 3.31 -14.56 -2.54
C ARG A 114 2.58 -14.23 -1.25
N ASN A 115 1.32 -13.82 -1.36
CA ASN A 115 0.46 -13.70 -0.18
C ASN A 115 0.37 -15.06 0.55
N TYR A 116 0.59 -15.04 1.85
CA TYR A 116 0.60 -16.22 2.72
C TYR A 116 -0.33 -15.97 3.90
N GLY A 117 -1.24 -16.90 4.21
CA GLY A 117 -2.03 -16.83 5.45
C GLY A 117 -3.28 -15.94 5.44
N GLY A 118 -4.14 -16.07 4.44
CA GLY A 118 -5.56 -15.67 4.54
C GLY A 118 -6.45 -16.83 4.13
N LEU A 119 -7.52 -17.10 4.89
CA LEU A 119 -8.50 -18.18 4.70
C LEU A 119 -9.32 -18.08 3.38
N LEU A 120 -8.84 -17.34 2.39
CA LEU A 120 -9.50 -17.08 1.13
C LEU A 120 -8.52 -17.39 0.01
N GLY A 121 -8.36 -18.68 -0.25
CA GLY A 121 -7.91 -19.19 -1.55
C GLY A 121 -8.87 -18.82 -2.71
N THR A 122 -9.94 -18.09 -2.42
CA THR A 122 -10.95 -17.62 -3.37
C THR A 122 -10.79 -16.12 -3.62
N ILE A 123 -10.35 -15.82 -4.83
CA ILE A 123 -10.68 -14.59 -5.53
C ILE A 123 -12.22 -14.45 -5.47
N GLY A 124 -12.78 -13.33 -5.03
CA GLY A 124 -14.20 -13.03 -5.35
C GLY A 124 -15.12 -12.43 -4.29
N ARG A 125 -14.67 -11.97 -3.12
CA ARG A 125 -15.54 -11.14 -2.26
C ARG A 125 -14.82 -9.89 -1.79
N VAL A 126 -14.87 -8.85 -2.63
CA VAL A 126 -14.71 -7.47 -2.20
C VAL A 126 -15.89 -7.17 -1.28
N ILE A 127 -15.67 -7.20 0.03
CA ILE A 127 -16.59 -6.54 0.97
C ILE A 127 -16.39 -5.04 0.72
N VAL A 128 -17.41 -4.39 0.17
CA VAL A 128 -17.44 -2.94 -0.02
C VAL A 128 -17.23 -2.29 1.35
N GLY A 129 -16.11 -1.58 1.52
CA GLY A 129 -15.77 -0.84 2.75
C GLY A 129 -14.42 -1.18 3.39
N GLN A 130 -13.80 -2.34 3.10
CA GLN A 130 -12.48 -2.68 3.60
C GLN A 130 -11.65 -3.44 2.56
N SER A 131 -10.72 -2.76 1.88
CA SER A 131 -9.78 -3.41 0.97
C SER A 131 -8.92 -4.41 1.77
N PRO A 132 -8.94 -5.72 1.46
CA PRO A 132 -8.18 -6.72 2.19
C PRO A 132 -6.68 -6.40 2.06
N ARG A 133 -6.07 -6.03 3.20
CA ARG A 133 -4.64 -5.72 3.26
C ARG A 133 -3.85 -7.00 3.49
N ILE A 134 -2.86 -7.24 2.65
CA ILE A 134 -1.93 -8.36 2.81
C ILE A 134 -1.15 -8.18 4.11
N ARG A 135 -1.28 -9.15 5.02
CA ARG A 135 -0.58 -9.14 6.32
C ARG A 135 0.73 -9.91 6.29
N THR A 136 0.82 -10.94 5.46
CA THR A 136 1.95 -11.86 5.48
C THR A 136 2.29 -12.30 4.06
N LEU A 137 3.58 -12.37 3.79
CA LEU A 137 4.14 -12.80 2.53
C LEU A 137 5.03 -14.02 2.76
N ARG A 138 4.99 -15.00 1.86
CA ARG A 138 6.02 -16.02 1.73
C ARG A 138 6.91 -15.62 0.56
N CYS A 139 8.19 -15.39 0.84
CA CYS A 139 9.15 -14.90 -0.13
C CYS A 139 10.29 -15.89 -0.31
N THR A 140 10.79 -16.00 -1.55
CA THR A 140 12.03 -16.71 -1.86
C THR A 140 13.07 -15.69 -2.33
N TYR A 141 14.19 -15.62 -1.62
CA TYR A 141 15.32 -14.75 -1.92
C TYR A 141 16.31 -15.44 -2.84
N HIS A 142 16.66 -14.80 -3.95
CA HIS A 142 17.61 -15.29 -4.94
C HIS A 142 18.90 -14.44 -4.90
N PRO A 143 19.96 -14.93 -4.25
CA PRO A 143 21.21 -14.18 -4.13
C PRO A 143 21.96 -14.16 -5.47
N THR A 144 22.65 -13.07 -5.78
CA THR A 144 23.61 -13.04 -6.90
C THR A 144 25.03 -13.42 -6.48
N VAL A 145 25.27 -13.63 -5.18
CA VAL A 145 26.58 -14.01 -4.64
C VAL A 145 26.87 -15.48 -4.97
N ARG A 146 28.03 -15.74 -5.55
CA ARG A 146 28.44 -17.09 -5.95
C ARG A 146 28.53 -18.02 -4.74
N GLY A 147 27.94 -19.21 -4.84
CA GLY A 147 27.97 -20.23 -3.80
C GLY A 147 26.84 -20.14 -2.78
N GLU A 148 26.10 -19.03 -2.75
CA GLU A 148 24.90 -18.91 -1.92
C GLU A 148 23.68 -19.52 -2.63
N ARG A 149 22.80 -20.17 -1.84
CA ARG A 149 21.59 -20.83 -2.34
C ARG A 149 20.36 -20.00 -2.03
N PRO A 150 19.31 -20.03 -2.87
CA PRO A 150 18.05 -19.36 -2.57
C PRO A 150 17.49 -19.74 -1.20
N ARG A 151 16.90 -18.76 -0.49
CA ARG A 151 16.31 -18.97 0.84
C ARG A 151 14.87 -18.51 0.89
N THR A 152 13.99 -19.37 1.40
CA THR A 152 12.58 -19.03 1.62
C THR A 152 12.38 -18.53 3.04
N PHE A 153 11.60 -17.47 3.19
CA PHE A 153 11.25 -16.87 4.47
C PHE A 153 9.83 -16.31 4.44
N THR A 154 9.28 -16.06 5.63
CA THR A 154 7.99 -15.39 5.76
C THR A 154 8.25 -13.94 6.18
N ALA A 155 7.47 -13.00 5.66
CA ALA A 155 7.54 -11.61 6.03
C ALA A 155 6.19 -11.12 6.53
N THR A 156 6.17 -10.44 7.66
CA THR A 156 4.94 -9.88 8.25
C THR A 156 4.93 -8.38 8.05
N ARG A 157 3.74 -7.82 7.81
CA ARG A 157 3.54 -6.38 7.73
C ARG A 157 3.92 -5.74 9.08
N ASN A 158 4.69 -4.66 9.03
CA ASN A 158 4.97 -3.81 10.20
C ASN A 158 3.77 -2.92 10.54
#